data_AF-A0A1A8D8E7-F1
#
_entry.id   AF-A0A1A8D8E7-F1
#
_cell.length_a   1.000
_cell.length_b   1.000
_cell.length_c   1.000
_cell.angle_alpha   90.00
_cell.angle_beta   90.00
_cell.angle_gamma   90.00
#
_symmetry.space_group_name_H-M   'P 1'
#
loop_
_entity.id
_entity.type
_entity.pdbx_description
1 polymer ?
#
loop_
_entity_poly.entity_id
_entity_poly.type
_entity_poly.pdbx_seq_one_letter_code
_entity_poly.pdbx_strand_id
1 'polypeptide(L)' 'VEAFNVAFAELRKLLPTLPPDKKLSKIEILRLAICYISYLNHVLDV' A
#
# COMPACT_ATOMS: atom_id res chain seq x y z
N VAL A 1 1.98 15.56 -12.64
CA VAL A 1 0.98 15.28 -11.56
C VAL A 1 0.25 13.97 -11.82
N GLU A 2 -0.17 13.71 -13.05
CA GLU A 2 -0.88 12.48 -13.45
C GLU A 2 -0.09 11.19 -13.17
N ALA A 3 1.19 11.14 -13.55
CA ALA A 3 2.06 10.00 -13.26
C ALA A 3 2.15 9.67 -11.75
N PHE A 4 2.10 10.68 -10.88
CA PHE A 4 2.12 10.48 -9.43
C PHE A 4 0.83 9.85 -8.95
N ASN A 5 -0.33 10.34 -9.41
CA ASN A 5 -1.62 9.75 -9.04
C ASN A 5 -1.75 8.30 -9.56
N VAL A 6 -1.21 8.01 -10.75
CA VAL A 6 -1.13 6.64 -11.28
C VAL A 6 -0.27 5.76 -10.37
N ALA A 7 0.91 6.22 -9.95
CA ALA A 7 1.76 5.45 -9.04
C ALA A 7 1.06 5.14 -7.69
N PHE A 8 0.30 6.09 -7.12
CA PHE A 8 -0.50 5.83 -5.92
C PHE A 8 -1.62 4.81 -6.15
N ALA A 9 -2.25 4.83 -7.34
CA ALA A 9 -3.28 3.87 -7.70
C ALA A 9 -2.71 2.45 -7.85
N GLU A 10 -1.56 2.31 -8.52
CA GLU A 10 -0.87 1.02 -8.65
C GLU A 10 -0.38 0.50 -7.30
N LEU A 11 0.25 1.35 -6.48
CA LEU A 11 0.69 0.96 -5.14
C LEU A 11 -0.49 0.46 -4.30
N ARG A 12 -1.63 1.15 -4.34
CA ARG A 12 -2.83 0.76 -3.59
C ARG A 12 -3.34 -0.64 -3.96
N LYS A 13 -3.27 -1.05 -5.23
CA LYS A 13 -3.72 -2.39 -5.66
C LYS A 13 -2.92 -3.51 -5.00
N LEU A 14 -1.68 -3.24 -4.57
CA LEU A 14 -0.79 -4.21 -3.92
C LEU A 14 -1.02 -4.27 -2.40
N LEU A 15 -1.73 -3.30 -1.81
CA LEU A 15 -1.89 -3.21 -0.36
C LEU A 15 -3.08 -4.04 0.12
N PRO A 16 -2.93 -4.80 1.23
CA PRO A 16 -4.05 -5.48 1.84
C PRO A 16 -4.98 -4.47 2.51
N THR A 17 -6.19 -4.29 1.97
CA THR A 17 -7.22 -3.42 2.56
C THR A 17 -8.54 -4.16 2.77
N LEU A 18 -9.16 -3.94 3.94
CA LEU A 18 -10.52 -4.41 4.24
C LEU A 18 -11.38 -3.20 4.68
N PRO A 19 -12.52 -2.92 4.02
CA PRO A 19 -13.00 -3.52 2.77
C PRO A 19 -12.15 -3.09 1.55
N PRO A 20 -12.18 -3.82 0.42
CA PRO A 20 -11.33 -3.56 -0.76
C PRO A 20 -11.52 -2.16 -1.38
N ASP A 21 -12.66 -1.51 -1.13
CA ASP A 21 -13.00 -0.17 -1.58
C ASP A 21 -12.62 0.94 -0.58
N LYS A 22 -12.01 0.61 0.56
CA LYS A 22 -11.61 1.59 1.61
C LYS A 22 -10.81 2.75 1.03
N LYS A 23 -11.34 3.98 1.06
CA LYS A 23 -10.61 5.16 0.57
C LYS A 23 -9.42 5.47 1.49
N LEU A 24 -8.21 5.29 0.97
CA LEU A 24 -6.97 5.70 1.62
C LEU A 24 -6.48 7.04 1.05
N SER A 25 -6.05 7.94 1.93
CA SER A 25 -5.27 9.12 1.56
C SER A 25 -3.86 8.74 1.11
N LYS A 26 -3.16 9.65 0.43
CA LYS A 26 -1.78 9.41 -0.04
C LYS A 26 -0.82 9.03 1.09
N ILE A 27 -0.94 9.68 2.25
CA ILE A 27 -0.10 9.37 3.40
C ILE A 27 -0.41 7.98 3.99
N GLU A 28 -1.68 7.58 4.03
CA GLU A 28 -2.08 6.25 4.49
C GLU A 28 -1.58 5.16 3.54
N ILE A 29 -1.62 5.38 2.23
CA ILE A 29 -1.07 4.45 1.23
C ILE A 29 0.42 4.21 1.51
N LEU A 30 1.21 5.26 1.72
CA LEU A 30 2.65 5.11 2.01
C LEU A 30 2.90 4.40 3.33
N ARG A 31 2.17 4.75 4.40
CA ARG A 31 2.33 4.11 5.72
C ARG A 31 1.97 2.63 5.67
N LEU A 32 0.89 2.29 4.99
CA LEU A 32 0.45 0.90 4.83
C LEU A 32 1.43 0.10 3.97
N ALA A 33 1.98 0.70 2.92
CA ALA A 33 3.03 0.08 2.10
C ALA A 33 4.28 -0.27 2.92
N ILE A 34 4.77 0.67 3.73
CA ILE A 34 5.92 0.43 4.61
C ILE A 34 5.61 -0.71 5.60
N CYS A 35 4.45 -0.66 6.25
CA CYS A 35 4.03 -1.72 7.18
C CYS A 35 3.94 -3.08 6.51
N TYR A 36 3.37 -3.14 5.30
CA TYR A 36 3.21 -4.37 4.54
C TYR A 36 4.54 -4.95 4.08
N ILE A 37 5.48 -4.12 3.61
CA ILE A 37 6.84 -4.56 3.28
C ILE A 37 7.53 -5.16 4.52
N SER A 38 7.46 -4.49 5.67
CA SER A 38 8.04 -5.01 6.91
C SER A 38 7.41 -6.34 7.33
N TYR A 39 6.09 -6.47 7.17
CA TYR A 39 5.39 -7.73 7.45
C TYR A 39 5.85 -8.85 6.51
N LEU A 40 5.94 -8.59 5.20
CA LEU A 40 6.38 -9.59 4.23
C LEU A 40 7.83 -10.03 4.49
N ASN A 41 8.73 -9.11 4.83
CA ASN A 41 10.10 -9.45 5.22
C ASN A 41 10.11 -10.38 6.44
N HIS A 42 9.32 -10.06 7.47
CA HIS A 42 9.21 -10.92 8.64
C HIS A 42 8.67 -12.32 8.30
N VAL A 43 7.72 -12.43 7.37
CA VAL A 43 7.19 -13.73 6.91
C VAL A 43 8.23 -14.52 6.13
N LEU A 44 9.11 -13.86 5.37
CA LEU A 44 10.16 -14.50 4.56
C LEU A 44 11.39 -14.92 5.36
N ASP A 45 11.66 -14.26 6.50
CA ASP A 45 12.77 -14.60 7.41
C ASP A 45 12.48 -15.83 8.30
N VAL A 46 11.27 -16.42 8.20
CA VAL A 46 10.83 -17.66 8.88
C VAL A 46 11.04 -18.87 7.98
#